data_AF-A0A849VST0-F1
#
_entry.id   AF-A0A849VST0-F1
#
_cell.length_a   1.000
_cell.length_b   1.000
_cell.length_c   1.000
_cell.angle_alpha   90.00
_cell.angle_beta   90.00
_cell.angle_gamma   90.00
#
_symmetry.space_group_name_H-M   'P 1'
#
loop_
_entity.id
_entity.type
_entity.pdbx_description
1 polymer ?
#
loop_
_entity_poly.entity_id
_entity_poly.type
_entity_poly.pdbx_seq_one_letter_code
_entity_poly.pdbx_strand_id
1 'polypeptide(L)' 'MALNDDRPISLFKKLGGLIAIILGFLITASGYRYGSTEFLTIGIAFIALGIILLVLMIVRRNQSGHV' A
#
# COMPACT_ATOMS: atom_id res chain seq x y z
N MET A 1 33.48 10.89 -5.64
CA MET A 1 32.97 9.57 -5.24
C MET A 1 31.50 9.74 -4.96
N ALA A 2 30.65 9.53 -5.97
CA ALA A 2 29.20 9.62 -5.82
C ALA A 2 28.77 8.39 -5.00
N LEU A 3 28.64 8.57 -3.70
CA LEU A 3 28.03 7.55 -2.84
C LEU A 3 26.56 7.52 -3.24
N ASN A 4 26.18 6.51 -4.00
CA ASN A 4 24.79 6.15 -4.24
C ASN A 4 24.12 5.98 -2.87
N ASP A 5 23.49 7.04 -2.35
CA ASP A 5 22.56 6.98 -1.21
C ASP A 5 21.22 6.40 -1.70
N ASP A 6 21.31 5.33 -2.50
CA ASP A 6 20.20 4.51 -2.96
C ASP A 6 19.78 3.65 -1.79
N ARG A 7 19.14 4.25 -0.78
CA ARG A 7 18.67 3.52 0.41
C ARG A 7 17.64 2.47 -0.02
N PRO A 8 17.97 1.16 -0.05
CA PRO A 8 17.04 0.11 -0.47
C PRO A 8 15.81 0.05 0.46
N ILE A 9 15.97 0.53 1.69
CA ILE A 9 14.92 0.66 2.72
C ILE A 9 13.76 1.58 2.28
N SER A 10 14.03 2.62 1.46
CA SER A 10 13.01 3.55 0.98
C SER A 10 12.09 2.90 -0.06
N LEU A 11 12.66 2.08 -0.95
CA LEU A 11 11.93 1.37 -2.00
C LEU A 11 11.09 0.22 -1.42
N PHE A 12 11.62 -0.52 -0.44
CA PHE A 12 10.88 -1.58 0.23
C PHE A 12 9.62 -1.07 0.96
N LYS A 13 9.72 0.11 1.60
CA LYS A 13 8.56 0.78 2.21
C LYS A 13 7.53 1.25 1.17
N LYS A 14 7.97 1.69 -0.02
CA LYS A 14 7.06 2.07 -1.13
C LYS A 14 6.29 0.85 -1.66
N LEU A 15 6.98 -0.27 -1.79
CA LEU A 15 6.40 -1.51 -2.32
C LEU A 15 5.35 -2.11 -1.37
N GLY A 16 5.54 -2.00 -0.05
CA GLY A 16 4.61 -2.57 0.93
C GLY A 16 3.17 -2.04 0.79
N GLY A 17 3.00 -0.73 0.65
CA GLY A 17 1.66 -0.12 0.46
C GLY A 17 1.01 -0.51 -0.87
N LEU A 18 1.80 -0.57 -1.94
CA LEU A 18 1.31 -0.97 -3.26
C LEU A 18 0.87 -2.45 -3.29
N ILE A 19 1.68 -3.34 -2.69
CA ILE A 19 1.36 -4.77 -2.58
C ILE A 19 0.07 -4.98 -1.79
N ALA A 20 -0.14 -4.23 -0.70
CA ALA A 20 -1.37 -4.30 0.10
C ALA A 20 -2.62 -3.93 -0.72
N ILE A 21 -2.53 -2.88 -1.56
CA ILE A 21 -3.63 -2.48 -2.45
C ILE A 21 -3.89 -3.54 -3.52
N ILE A 22 -2.83 -4.07 -4.15
CA ILE A 22 -2.96 -5.12 -5.18
C ILE A 22 -3.65 -6.35 -4.57
N LEU A 23 -3.19 -6.81 -3.41
CA LEU A 23 -3.80 -7.96 -2.72
C LEU A 23 -5.26 -7.68 -2.32
N GLY A 24 -5.55 -6.50 -1.76
CA GLY A 24 -6.92 -6.10 -1.43
C GLY A 24 -7.85 -6.06 -2.65
N PHE A 25 -7.36 -5.55 -3.78
CA PHE A 25 -8.09 -5.53 -5.05
C PHE A 25 -8.36 -6.95 -5.56
N LEU A 26 -7.36 -7.84 -5.54
CA LEU A 26 -7.53 -9.24 -5.97
C LEU A 26 -8.55 -9.98 -5.10
N ILE A 27 -8.51 -9.80 -3.79
CA ILE A 27 -9.48 -10.41 -2.85
C ILE A 27 -10.89 -9.85 -3.08
N THR A 28 -11.01 -8.54 -3.33
CA THR A 28 -12.30 -7.91 -3.62
C THR A 28 -12.88 -8.42 -4.94
N ALA A 29 -12.04 -8.50 -5.99
CA ALA A 29 -12.45 -8.97 -7.31
C ALA A 29 -12.82 -10.46 -7.29
N SER A 30 -12.12 -11.29 -6.51
CA SER A 30 -12.51 -12.68 -6.32
C SER A 30 -13.83 -12.80 -5.55
N GLY A 31 -14.00 -12.03 -4.46
CA GLY A 31 -15.25 -11.97 -3.70
C GLY A 31 -16.45 -11.54 -4.55
N TYR A 32 -16.25 -10.54 -5.42
CA TYR A 32 -17.26 -10.13 -6.40
C TYR A 32 -17.63 -11.26 -7.36
N ARG A 33 -16.63 -12.00 -7.88
CA ARG A 33 -16.84 -13.11 -8.81
C ARG A 33 -17.59 -14.29 -8.17
N TYR A 34 -17.32 -14.60 -6.91
CA TYR A 34 -17.97 -15.72 -6.20
C TYR A 34 -19.24 -15.30 -5.43
N GLY A 35 -19.64 -14.03 -5.49
CA GLY A 35 -20.82 -13.51 -4.79
C GLY A 35 -20.71 -13.57 -3.26
N SER A 36 -19.48 -13.65 -2.73
CA SER A 36 -19.23 -13.87 -1.31
C SER A 36 -18.99 -12.56 -0.58
N THR A 37 -19.98 -12.17 0.24
CA THR A 37 -19.97 -10.92 1.01
C THR A 37 -18.77 -10.81 1.96
N GLU A 38 -18.29 -11.93 2.49
CA GLU A 38 -17.13 -11.97 3.39
C GLU A 38 -15.84 -11.55 2.68
N PHE A 39 -15.60 -12.09 1.48
CA PHE A 39 -14.42 -11.75 0.68
C PHE A 39 -14.46 -10.32 0.16
N LEU A 40 -15.65 -9.82 -0.19
CA LEU A 40 -15.86 -8.40 -0.49
C LEU A 40 -15.50 -7.50 0.70
N THR A 41 -15.99 -7.84 1.90
CA THR A 41 -15.74 -7.06 3.11
C THR A 41 -14.25 -7.06 3.48
N ILE A 42 -13.60 -8.22 3.46
CA ILE A 42 -12.16 -8.37 3.75
C ILE A 42 -11.32 -7.64 2.70
N GLY A 43 -11.69 -7.75 1.43
CA GLY A 43 -11.01 -7.09 0.32
C GLY A 43 -11.07 -5.56 0.45
N ILE A 44 -12.24 -5.00 0.73
CA ILE A 44 -12.42 -3.56 0.95
C ILE A 44 -11.60 -3.09 2.16
N ALA A 45 -11.59 -3.84 3.25
CA ALA A 45 -10.78 -3.52 4.43
C ALA A 45 -9.27 -3.50 4.10
N PHE A 46 -8.78 -4.46 3.31
CA PHE A 46 -7.40 -4.48 2.85
C PHE A 46 -7.06 -3.31 1.93
N ILE A 47 -7.97 -2.91 1.03
CA ILE A 47 -7.78 -1.73 0.17
C ILE A 47 -7.69 -0.46 1.04
N ALA A 48 -8.62 -0.29 1.99
CA ALA A 48 -8.62 0.86 2.89
C ALA A 48 -7.31 0.94 3.69
N LEU A 49 -6.83 -0.19 4.23
CA LEU A 49 -5.55 -0.28 4.92
C LEU A 49 -4.37 0.10 4.01
N GLY A 50 -4.35 -0.42 2.77
CA GLY A 50 -3.33 -0.09 1.77
C GLY A 50 -3.30 1.40 1.44
N ILE A 51 -4.47 2.04 1.29
CA ILE A 51 -4.58 3.49 1.06
C ILE A 51 -4.04 4.28 2.26
N ILE A 52 -4.42 3.91 3.49
CA ILE A 52 -3.93 4.58 4.71
C ILE A 52 -2.40 4.51 4.78
N LEU A 53 -1.81 3.34 4.51
CA LEU A 53 -0.35 3.16 4.51
C LEU A 53 0.33 4.04 3.45
N LEU A 54 -0.24 4.14 2.25
CA LEU A 54 0.28 5.03 1.21
C LEU A 54 0.19 6.51 1.62
N VAL A 55 -0.95 6.94 2.16
CA VAL A 55 -1.15 8.32 2.62
C VAL A 55 -0.16 8.66 3.73
N LEU A 56 -0.02 7.81 4.74
CA LEU A 56 0.96 7.99 5.82
C LEU A 56 2.39 8.06 5.27
N MET A 57 2.71 7.26 4.26
CA MET A 57 4.02 7.30 3.62
C MET A 57 4.25 8.64 2.90
N ILE A 58 3.25 9.15 2.17
CA ILE A 58 3.32 10.44 1.47
C ILE A 58 3.47 11.59 2.48
N VAL A 59 2.65 11.61 3.54
CA VAL A 59 2.70 12.64 4.59
C VAL A 59 4.06 12.66 5.27
N ARG A 60 4.58 11.49 5.69
CA ARG A 60 5.92 11.40 6.30
C ARG A 60 7.00 11.89 5.34
N ARG A 61 6.92 11.54 4.05
CA ARG A 61 7.85 12.04 3.04
C ARG A 61 7.78 13.55 2.87
N ASN A 62 6.58 14.14 2.91
CA ASN A 62 6.40 15.58 2.79
C ASN A 62 6.97 16.32 4.00
N GLN A 63 6.75 15.80 5.20
CA GLN A 63 7.34 16.32 6.44
C GLN A 63 8.87 16.21 6.48
N SER A 64 9.43 15.18 5.83
CA SER A 64 10.90 15.00 5.71
C SER A 64 11.56 16.02 4.78
N GLY A 65 10.79 16.78 4.00
CA GLY A 65 11.29 17.85 3.12
C GLY A 65 11.20 19.25 3.71
N HIS A 66 10.77 19.38 4.97
CA HIS A 66 10.59 20.64 5.68
C HIS A 66 11.52 20.76 6.91
N VAL A 67 12.79 20.36 6.76
CA VAL A 67 13.89 20.69 7.69
C VAL A 67 15.13 21.09 6.91
#